data_AF-A0AAQ4EZW3-F1
#
_entry.id   AF-A0AAQ4EZW3-F1
#
_cell.length_a   1.000
_cell.length_b   1.000
_cell.length_c   1.000
_cell.angle_alpha   90.00
_cell.angle_beta   90.00
_cell.angle_gamma   90.00
#
_symmetry.space_group_name_H-M   'P 1'
#
loop_
_entity.id
_entity.type
_entity.pdbx_description
1 polymer ?
#
loop_
_entity_poly.entity_id
_entity_poly.type
_entity_poly.pdbx_seq_one_letter_code
_entity_poly.pdbx_strand_id
1 'polypeptide(L)'
;MRFALALVALVGTLSAHRPTSVQTSSGLLVGFRAKAGQHYDVNQYLGVPYAQPPVGPLRFAPPRPLEAAYQELDASRHGPSCYQPAHLKELMSNFLDDNSGSEMSEDCLSLNVYVPDIQDSGRLPVIVWIPGEGFDYAMASQFDGSNLAAYSKAIVVTVNYRVSSFGFLTTQTPDAPGNVGLLDQRMALRWVKRNIAHFGGNPDKVTVMGRFTGSMSISIHLATPIKEELFEKAVMQGGIAVGDYVFDSNPLNATRKLASALGCETDSNEEMTACLRNIPAPELLEATTRLGQFFKPVFDGELIVEEPLEAVKKGRHHAVDVIVGTNQNEGSLCFLTLQYLKSNFFERLIQNRLTNEDLADMMQFHLRDFNVRDNDVLSKLVQHEYHYQHIKEGLRSQYVQFCGDMYIASHAEQMARLLAHHKKGSVYAYQFAHRPSFSMQPEFIGAGHGDDVLFALGLVLKQRDLPEPEVHLSIKMASSLGNFAQYSDPSVDGSHDLRLEWPEYTEESQQVMRFTTRRCAPRRSVLNRAVAFWYDIVPLVKMGKASNKIEPADAESQSMMTSSRFFVMENNEPRPLSLRAFASGAPASRPAEQNATYVVVALAIGNVVSLIVAAVCIIKLCQPQPRYETLERL
;
A
#
# COMPACT_ATOMS: atom_id res chain seq x y z
N MET A 1 -25.66 8.49 -69.22
CA MET A 1 -24.45 8.69 -68.40
C MET A 1 -24.06 7.35 -67.79
N ARG A 2 -22.80 6.95 -68.01
CA ARG A 2 -22.26 5.61 -67.75
C ARG A 2 -22.01 5.42 -66.25
N PHE A 3 -22.53 4.34 -65.66
CA PHE A 3 -22.09 3.84 -64.36
C PHE A 3 -20.96 2.83 -64.60
N ALA A 4 -19.76 3.15 -64.12
CA ALA A 4 -18.63 2.23 -64.06
C ALA A 4 -18.43 1.79 -62.61
N LEU A 5 -18.54 0.49 -62.35
CA LEU A 5 -18.12 -0.13 -61.10
C LEU A 5 -16.59 -0.05 -61.00
N ALA A 6 -16.09 0.63 -59.98
CA ALA A 6 -14.71 0.50 -59.52
C ALA A 6 -14.70 -0.47 -58.32
N LEU A 7 -14.17 -1.67 -58.53
CA LEU A 7 -13.88 -2.62 -57.47
C LEU A 7 -12.60 -2.14 -56.75
N VAL A 8 -12.76 -1.47 -55.61
CA VAL A 8 -11.63 -1.15 -54.72
C VAL A 8 -11.35 -2.40 -53.89
N ALA A 9 -10.27 -3.11 -54.22
CA ALA A 9 -9.72 -4.15 -53.37
C ALA A 9 -9.20 -3.51 -52.08
N LEU A 10 -9.95 -3.70 -50.99
CA LEU A 10 -9.54 -3.34 -49.64
C LEU A 10 -8.44 -4.31 -49.20
N VAL A 11 -7.18 -4.02 -49.54
CA VAL A 11 -6.05 -4.67 -48.87
C VAL A 11 -5.96 -4.05 -47.47
N GLY A 12 -6.70 -4.63 -46.53
CA GLY A 12 -6.52 -4.36 -45.11
C GLY A 12 -5.08 -4.73 -44.76
N THR A 13 -4.30 -3.75 -44.30
CA THR A 13 -3.00 -4.00 -43.68
C THR A 13 -3.23 -4.69 -42.34
N LEU A 14 -3.44 -6.01 -42.36
CA LEU A 14 -3.16 -6.85 -41.21
C LEU A 14 -1.68 -6.70 -40.93
N SER A 15 -1.32 -5.94 -39.89
CA SER A 15 0.02 -6.02 -39.30
C SER A 15 0.22 -7.49 -38.92
N ALA A 16 1.03 -8.20 -39.70
CA ALA A 16 1.28 -9.62 -39.53
C ALA A 16 2.10 -9.82 -38.25
N HIS A 17 1.40 -9.89 -37.12
CA HIS A 17 1.95 -10.32 -35.85
C HIS A 17 2.55 -11.72 -36.06
N ARG A 18 3.87 -11.85 -35.87
CA ARG A 18 4.54 -13.14 -36.04
C ARG A 18 4.16 -14.03 -34.85
N PRO A 19 3.52 -15.20 -35.07
CA PRO A 19 3.11 -16.08 -33.99
C PRO A 19 4.33 -16.65 -33.27
N THR A 20 4.23 -16.75 -31.95
CA THR A 20 5.25 -17.36 -31.08
C THR A 20 4.59 -18.38 -30.16
N SER A 21 5.20 -19.55 -29.96
CA SER A 21 4.57 -20.62 -29.20
C SER A 21 5.46 -21.10 -28.04
N VAL A 22 4.82 -21.43 -26.92
CA VAL A 22 5.48 -21.95 -25.70
C VAL A 22 4.67 -23.11 -25.14
N GLN A 23 5.32 -24.26 -24.95
CA GLN A 23 4.73 -25.40 -24.26
C GLN A 23 4.81 -25.19 -22.74
N THR A 24 3.66 -25.16 -22.06
CA THR A 24 3.60 -25.09 -20.59
C THR A 24 3.14 -26.41 -19.99
N SER A 25 3.06 -26.48 -18.65
CA SER A 25 2.47 -27.64 -17.96
C SER A 25 0.96 -27.80 -18.20
N SER A 26 0.28 -26.71 -18.61
CA SER A 26 -1.16 -26.68 -18.85
C SER A 26 -1.56 -26.87 -20.32
N GLY A 27 -0.61 -26.82 -21.25
CA GLY A 27 -0.85 -26.90 -22.70
C GLY A 27 0.05 -25.99 -23.53
N LEU A 28 -0.09 -26.04 -24.87
CA LEU A 28 0.59 -25.15 -25.80
C LEU A 28 -0.07 -23.76 -25.81
N LEU A 29 0.72 -22.71 -25.66
CA LEU A 29 0.26 -21.33 -25.80
C LEU A 29 0.76 -20.75 -27.12
N VAL A 30 -0.12 -20.07 -27.85
CA VAL A 30 0.21 -19.35 -29.08
C VAL A 30 0.02 -17.86 -28.84
N GLY A 31 1.13 -17.16 -28.63
CA GLY A 31 1.21 -15.71 -28.48
C GLY A 31 1.68 -15.02 -29.76
N PHE A 32 2.16 -13.79 -29.61
CA PHE A 32 2.65 -13.00 -30.74
C PHE A 32 3.82 -12.09 -30.36
N ARG A 33 4.60 -11.71 -31.36
CA ARG A 33 5.65 -10.70 -31.22
C ARG A 33 5.13 -9.29 -31.45
N ALA A 34 5.47 -8.36 -30.56
CA ALA A 34 5.16 -6.94 -30.63
C ALA A 34 6.40 -6.07 -30.37
N LYS A 35 6.35 -4.80 -30.80
CA LYS A 35 7.40 -3.81 -30.52
C LYS A 35 7.20 -3.16 -29.15
N ALA A 36 8.29 -3.02 -28.40
CA ALA A 36 8.37 -2.20 -27.20
C ALA A 36 9.29 -1.01 -27.48
N GLY A 37 8.70 0.18 -27.63
CA GLY A 37 9.41 1.35 -28.16
C GLY A 37 9.93 1.12 -29.59
N GLN A 38 11.02 1.81 -29.94
CA GLN A 38 11.60 1.76 -31.29
C GLN A 38 12.59 0.61 -31.51
N HIS A 39 13.12 0.02 -30.43
CA HIS A 39 14.33 -0.80 -30.49
C HIS A 39 14.15 -2.24 -30.03
N TYR A 40 13.11 -2.56 -29.28
CA TYR A 40 12.95 -3.88 -28.68
C TYR A 40 11.74 -4.62 -29.23
N ASP A 41 11.87 -5.94 -29.32
CA ASP A 41 10.77 -6.86 -29.57
C ASP A 41 10.44 -7.59 -28.26
N VAL A 42 9.15 -7.85 -28.04
CA VAL A 42 8.63 -8.58 -26.87
C VAL A 42 7.65 -9.63 -27.39
N ASN A 43 7.79 -10.87 -26.93
CA ASN A 43 6.80 -11.92 -27.18
C ASN A 43 5.74 -11.84 -26.07
N GLN A 44 4.48 -11.70 -26.47
CA GLN A 44 3.35 -11.52 -25.58
C GLN A 44 2.45 -12.76 -25.60
N TYR A 45 2.06 -13.22 -24.41
CA TYR A 45 1.08 -14.28 -24.19
C TYR A 45 0.02 -13.73 -23.24
N LEU A 46 -1.13 -13.35 -23.77
CA LEU A 46 -2.18 -12.62 -23.09
C LEU A 46 -3.34 -13.54 -22.73
N GLY A 47 -4.03 -13.26 -21.61
CA GLY A 47 -5.22 -14.01 -21.21
C GLY A 47 -4.98 -15.47 -20.82
N VAL A 48 -3.78 -15.81 -20.37
CA VAL A 48 -3.41 -17.19 -19.99
C VAL A 48 -4.09 -17.55 -18.66
N PRO A 49 -4.95 -18.58 -18.59
CA PRO A 49 -5.60 -18.96 -17.35
C PRO A 49 -4.56 -19.55 -16.37
N TYR A 50 -4.70 -19.22 -15.08
CA TYR A 50 -3.84 -19.77 -14.03
C TYR A 50 -4.59 -20.63 -12.99
N ALA A 51 -5.93 -20.56 -13.00
CA ALA A 51 -6.82 -21.28 -12.11
C ALA A 51 -8.11 -21.69 -12.85
N GLN A 52 -8.88 -22.62 -12.28
CA GLN A 52 -10.21 -22.93 -12.80
C GLN A 52 -11.13 -21.69 -12.73
N PRO A 53 -12.06 -21.53 -13.69
CA PRO A 53 -13.05 -20.46 -13.64
C PRO A 53 -13.82 -20.46 -12.32
N PRO A 54 -13.86 -19.34 -11.55
CA PRO A 54 -14.49 -19.29 -10.23
C PRO A 54 -16.02 -19.09 -10.33
N VAL A 55 -16.68 -19.91 -11.14
CA VAL A 55 -18.12 -19.84 -11.44
C VAL A 55 -18.92 -20.89 -10.66
N GLY A 56 -20.22 -20.65 -10.50
CA GLY A 56 -21.13 -21.60 -9.83
C GLY A 56 -20.66 -21.92 -8.40
N PRO A 57 -20.42 -23.20 -8.05
CA PRO A 57 -19.92 -23.57 -6.72
C PRO A 57 -18.56 -22.98 -6.35
N LEU A 58 -17.74 -22.56 -7.33
CA LEU A 58 -16.44 -21.96 -7.08
C LEU A 58 -16.51 -20.44 -6.82
N ARG A 59 -17.68 -19.82 -7.00
CA ARG A 59 -17.88 -18.42 -6.62
C ARG A 59 -17.73 -18.28 -5.11
N PHE A 60 -16.96 -17.26 -4.70
CA PHE A 60 -16.51 -16.98 -3.33
C PHE A 60 -15.58 -18.02 -2.70
N ALA A 61 -15.35 -19.16 -3.35
CA ALA A 61 -14.46 -20.20 -2.83
C ALA A 61 -13.00 -19.90 -3.19
N PRO A 62 -12.03 -20.46 -2.43
CA PRO A 62 -10.62 -20.43 -2.81
C PRO A 62 -10.38 -20.96 -4.23
N PRO A 63 -9.43 -20.37 -5.00
CA PRO A 63 -9.16 -20.79 -6.37
C PRO A 63 -8.66 -22.23 -6.41
N ARG A 64 -9.05 -22.96 -7.46
CA ARG A 64 -8.58 -24.32 -7.74
C ARG A 64 -7.54 -24.30 -8.85
N PRO A 65 -6.48 -25.13 -8.76
CA PRO A 65 -5.50 -25.22 -9.83
C PRO A 65 -6.16 -25.71 -11.12
N LEU A 66 -5.66 -25.26 -12.27
CA LEU A 66 -6.04 -25.85 -13.55
C LEU A 66 -5.69 -27.34 -13.56
N GLU A 67 -6.68 -28.18 -13.81
CA GLU A 67 -6.44 -29.54 -14.31
C GLU A 67 -5.95 -29.37 -15.76
N ALA A 68 -4.96 -30.16 -16.24
CA ALA A 68 -4.33 -29.95 -17.54
C ALA A 68 -5.40 -29.77 -18.65
N ALA A 69 -5.55 -28.54 -19.15
CA ALA A 69 -6.85 -28.08 -19.63
C ALA A 69 -6.97 -27.98 -21.16
N TYR A 70 -5.86 -27.80 -21.90
CA TYR A 70 -5.94 -27.50 -23.32
C TYR A 70 -4.79 -28.09 -24.13
N GLN A 71 -5.08 -28.51 -25.36
CA GLN A 71 -4.06 -28.92 -26.32
C GLN A 71 -3.30 -27.69 -26.84
N GLU A 72 -4.04 -26.66 -27.25
CA GLU A 72 -3.55 -25.39 -27.75
C GLU A 72 -4.49 -24.26 -27.32
N LEU A 73 -3.94 -23.12 -26.88
CA LEU A 73 -4.67 -21.92 -26.50
C LEU A 73 -4.12 -20.71 -27.26
N ASP A 74 -5.01 -19.97 -27.94
CA ASP A 74 -4.71 -18.66 -28.51
C ASP A 74 -4.57 -17.63 -27.37
N ALA A 75 -3.32 -17.23 -27.12
CA ALA A 75 -2.92 -16.25 -26.12
C ALA A 75 -2.55 -14.91 -26.79
N SER A 76 -3.24 -14.54 -27.88
CA SER A 76 -3.03 -13.26 -28.57
C SER A 76 -3.92 -12.11 -28.10
N ARG A 77 -4.84 -12.38 -27.16
CA ARG A 77 -5.82 -11.41 -26.66
C ARG A 77 -5.87 -11.43 -25.15
N HIS A 78 -6.10 -10.27 -24.54
CA HIS A 78 -6.36 -10.22 -23.11
C HIS A 78 -7.62 -11.01 -22.76
N GLY A 79 -7.57 -11.71 -21.63
CA GLY A 79 -8.75 -12.28 -20.99
C GLY A 79 -9.68 -11.19 -20.48
N PRO A 80 -10.93 -11.55 -20.13
CA PRO A 80 -11.87 -10.60 -19.55
C PRO A 80 -11.36 -10.07 -18.20
N SER A 81 -11.78 -8.87 -17.84
CA SER A 81 -11.56 -8.36 -16.49
C SER A 81 -12.54 -9.00 -15.52
N CYS A 82 -12.19 -9.05 -14.23
CA CYS A 82 -13.15 -9.48 -13.21
C CYS A 82 -14.28 -8.46 -13.08
N TYR A 83 -15.45 -8.91 -12.62
CA TYR A 83 -16.57 -8.02 -12.30
C TYR A 83 -16.16 -6.96 -11.28
N GLN A 84 -16.29 -5.69 -11.67
CA GLN A 84 -15.88 -4.53 -10.89
C GLN A 84 -16.70 -3.28 -11.28
N PRO A 85 -16.83 -2.27 -10.40
CA PRO A 85 -17.68 -1.11 -10.68
C PRO A 85 -17.22 -0.32 -11.91
N ALA A 86 -18.10 -0.16 -12.90
CA ALA A 86 -17.76 0.48 -14.18
C ALA A 86 -17.32 1.95 -14.04
N HIS A 87 -17.85 2.69 -13.07
CA HIS A 87 -17.47 4.09 -12.84
C HIS A 87 -15.99 4.26 -12.44
N LEU A 88 -15.39 3.24 -11.81
CA LEU A 88 -13.96 3.24 -11.49
C LEU A 88 -13.12 3.06 -12.75
N LYS A 89 -13.61 2.31 -13.75
CA LYS A 89 -12.96 2.21 -15.06
C LYS A 89 -12.86 3.58 -15.70
N GLU A 90 -13.95 4.35 -15.74
CA GLU A 90 -13.96 5.71 -16.34
C GLU A 90 -13.01 6.68 -15.62
N LEU A 91 -12.97 6.61 -14.29
CA LEU A 91 -12.07 7.44 -13.48
C LEU A 91 -10.60 7.10 -13.75
N MET A 92 -10.29 5.82 -13.91
CA MET A 92 -8.92 5.31 -14.09
C MET A 92 -8.46 5.30 -15.57
N SER A 93 -9.38 5.22 -16.53
CA SER A 93 -9.09 5.24 -17.97
C SER A 93 -8.69 6.61 -18.48
N ASN A 94 -9.03 7.69 -17.77
CA ASN A 94 -8.58 9.04 -18.13
C ASN A 94 -7.05 9.23 -18.00
N PHE A 95 -6.33 8.28 -17.38
CA PHE A 95 -4.89 8.33 -17.19
C PHE A 95 -4.10 7.43 -18.13
N LEU A 96 -4.75 6.45 -18.77
CA LEU A 96 -4.13 5.44 -19.61
C LEU A 96 -5.04 5.14 -20.80
N ASP A 97 -4.49 5.19 -22.01
CA ASP A 97 -5.21 5.00 -23.28
C ASP A 97 -5.73 3.54 -23.38
N ASP A 98 -6.83 3.24 -22.68
CA ASP A 98 -7.38 1.91 -22.53
C ASP A 98 -8.37 1.59 -23.65
N ASN A 99 -7.82 1.26 -24.83
CA ASN A 99 -8.59 0.60 -25.88
C ASN A 99 -8.88 -0.88 -25.56
N SER A 100 -8.51 -1.39 -24.38
CA SER A 100 -8.94 -2.71 -23.95
C SER A 100 -10.39 -2.61 -23.46
N GLY A 101 -11.31 -2.72 -24.42
CA GLY A 101 -12.72 -3.00 -24.19
C GLY A 101 -12.89 -4.40 -23.59
N SER A 102 -12.25 -4.68 -22.45
CA SER A 102 -12.35 -5.95 -21.77
C SER A 102 -13.78 -6.11 -21.26
N GLU A 103 -14.48 -7.07 -21.83
CA GLU A 103 -15.71 -7.60 -21.24
C GLU A 103 -15.42 -8.04 -19.79
N MET A 104 -16.39 -7.83 -18.90
CA MET A 104 -16.31 -8.36 -17.54
C MET A 104 -16.85 -9.79 -17.53
N SER A 105 -16.16 -10.69 -16.85
CA SER A 105 -16.58 -12.07 -16.65
C SER A 105 -16.20 -12.54 -15.24
N GLU A 106 -16.90 -13.56 -14.74
CA GLU A 106 -16.45 -14.30 -13.56
C GLU A 106 -15.28 -15.23 -13.91
N ASP A 107 -15.21 -15.71 -15.15
CA ASP A 107 -14.05 -16.42 -15.68
C ASP A 107 -12.93 -15.44 -16.02
N CYS A 108 -12.32 -14.86 -14.99
CA CYS A 108 -11.34 -13.78 -15.11
C CYS A 108 -9.94 -14.11 -14.54
N LEU A 109 -9.72 -15.34 -14.04
CA LEU A 109 -8.47 -15.78 -13.39
C LEU A 109 -7.38 -16.08 -14.43
N SER A 110 -6.97 -15.02 -15.12
CA SER A 110 -5.97 -15.01 -16.18
C SER A 110 -4.79 -14.10 -15.84
N LEU A 111 -3.66 -14.35 -16.48
CA LEU A 111 -2.47 -13.50 -16.44
C LEU A 111 -1.93 -13.25 -17.85
N ASN A 112 -1.07 -12.26 -17.99
CA ASN A 112 -0.37 -11.94 -19.23
C ASN A 112 1.15 -12.08 -19.00
N VAL A 113 1.88 -12.67 -19.96
CA VAL A 113 3.34 -12.86 -19.89
C VAL A 113 4.00 -12.08 -21.03
N TYR A 114 4.96 -11.23 -20.67
CA TYR A 114 5.75 -10.40 -21.57
C TYR A 114 7.21 -10.84 -21.49
N VAL A 115 7.70 -11.46 -22.57
CA VAL A 115 9.06 -12.00 -22.64
C VAL A 115 9.90 -11.11 -23.56
N PRO A 116 10.93 -10.42 -23.05
CA PRO A 116 11.78 -9.58 -23.89
C PRO A 116 12.61 -10.45 -24.85
N ASP A 117 12.66 -10.08 -26.13
CA ASP A 117 13.48 -10.75 -27.13
C ASP A 117 14.93 -10.25 -27.03
N ILE A 118 15.65 -10.75 -26.03
CA ILE A 118 17.06 -10.43 -25.79
C ILE A 118 17.93 -11.66 -26.05
N GLN A 119 19.07 -11.44 -26.70
CA GLN A 119 20.09 -12.47 -26.88
C GLN A 119 20.83 -12.69 -25.55
N ASP A 120 20.17 -13.35 -24.60
CA ASP A 120 20.82 -13.85 -23.38
C ASP A 120 20.71 -15.38 -23.34
N SER A 121 21.78 -16.02 -22.87
CA SER A 121 21.90 -17.48 -22.74
C SER A 121 21.45 -17.99 -21.36
N GLY A 122 21.14 -17.08 -20.43
CA GLY A 122 20.67 -17.39 -19.08
C GLY A 122 19.14 -17.33 -18.89
N ARG A 123 18.66 -17.86 -17.75
CA ARG A 123 17.26 -17.67 -17.33
C ARG A 123 17.07 -16.26 -16.75
N LEU A 124 16.06 -15.55 -17.26
CA LEU A 124 15.76 -14.16 -16.91
C LEU A 124 15.08 -14.04 -15.54
N PRO A 125 15.29 -12.94 -14.78
CA PRO A 125 14.48 -12.66 -13.60
C PRO A 125 13.01 -12.43 -14.00
N VAL A 126 12.09 -12.59 -13.05
CA VAL A 126 10.65 -12.49 -13.29
C VAL A 126 10.07 -11.41 -12.38
N ILE A 127 9.35 -10.44 -12.95
CA ILE A 127 8.61 -9.41 -12.22
C ILE A 127 7.12 -9.70 -12.36
N VAL A 128 6.43 -9.99 -11.27
CA VAL A 128 4.99 -10.24 -11.22
C VAL A 128 4.29 -8.98 -10.70
N TRP A 129 3.51 -8.34 -11.56
CA TRP A 129 2.72 -7.15 -11.28
C TRP A 129 1.34 -7.50 -10.72
N ILE A 130 1.05 -7.00 -9.52
CA ILE A 130 -0.27 -7.01 -8.88
C ILE A 130 -0.86 -5.60 -9.00
N PRO A 131 -1.82 -5.36 -9.92
CA PRO A 131 -2.54 -4.10 -9.99
C PRO A 131 -3.41 -3.91 -8.74
N GLY A 132 -3.79 -2.67 -8.40
CA GLY A 132 -4.81 -2.49 -7.36
C GLY A 132 -5.21 -1.05 -7.09
N GLU A 133 -6.51 -0.75 -7.23
CA GLU A 133 -7.11 0.58 -7.02
C GLU A 133 -8.26 0.52 -5.99
N GLY A 134 -8.06 -0.17 -4.85
CA GLY A 134 -9.02 -0.16 -3.73
C GLY A 134 -9.68 -1.50 -3.41
N PHE A 135 -9.10 -2.65 -3.79
CA PHE A 135 -9.67 -4.00 -3.68
C PHE A 135 -11.00 -4.25 -4.43
N ASP A 136 -11.70 -3.20 -4.87
CA ASP A 136 -12.89 -3.25 -5.74
C ASP A 136 -12.58 -3.13 -7.23
N TYR A 137 -11.38 -2.65 -7.58
CA TYR A 137 -10.94 -2.47 -8.96
C TYR A 137 -9.49 -2.93 -9.16
N ALA A 138 -9.29 -3.79 -10.15
CA ALA A 138 -7.99 -4.27 -10.60
C ALA A 138 -8.11 -4.83 -12.01
N MET A 139 -7.18 -4.44 -12.89
CA MET A 139 -7.22 -4.83 -14.30
C MET A 139 -5.81 -5.01 -14.85
N ALA A 140 -5.43 -6.25 -15.15
CA ALA A 140 -4.09 -6.58 -15.63
C ALA A 140 -3.77 -5.96 -17.00
N SER A 141 -4.77 -5.86 -17.88
CA SER A 141 -4.59 -5.28 -19.24
C SER A 141 -4.37 -3.77 -19.24
N GLN A 142 -4.71 -3.07 -18.16
CA GLN A 142 -4.41 -1.65 -17.98
C GLN A 142 -2.90 -1.39 -17.93
N PHE A 143 -2.11 -2.38 -17.52
CA PHE A 143 -0.68 -2.28 -17.29
C PHE A 143 0.08 -3.14 -18.30
N ASP A 144 0.32 -2.59 -19.50
CA ASP A 144 1.15 -3.27 -20.51
C ASP A 144 2.59 -3.41 -20.03
N GLY A 145 3.02 -4.66 -19.81
CA GLY A 145 4.36 -5.00 -19.32
C GLY A 145 5.48 -4.91 -20.36
N SER A 146 5.21 -4.58 -21.62
CA SER A 146 6.19 -4.66 -22.71
C SER A 146 7.40 -3.75 -22.51
N ASN A 147 7.17 -2.48 -22.15
CA ASN A 147 8.26 -1.54 -21.94
C ASN A 147 9.07 -1.91 -20.69
N LEU A 148 8.41 -2.27 -19.59
CA LEU A 148 9.11 -2.77 -18.42
C LEU A 148 9.96 -4.01 -18.77
N ALA A 149 9.40 -5.00 -19.46
CA ALA A 149 10.12 -6.21 -19.85
C ALA A 149 11.38 -5.90 -20.67
N ALA A 150 11.26 -5.01 -21.66
CA ALA A 150 12.36 -4.60 -22.51
C ALA A 150 13.49 -3.88 -21.74
N TYR A 151 13.15 -2.85 -20.95
CA TYR A 151 14.15 -2.02 -20.28
C TYR A 151 14.70 -2.62 -18.98
N SER A 152 13.92 -3.45 -18.29
CA SER A 152 14.38 -4.20 -17.11
C SER A 152 15.12 -5.49 -17.46
N LYS A 153 15.03 -5.96 -18.72
CA LYS A 153 15.55 -7.26 -19.15
C LYS A 153 15.02 -8.42 -18.30
N ALA A 154 13.75 -8.32 -17.90
CA ALA A 154 13.05 -9.31 -17.08
C ALA A 154 11.79 -9.79 -17.80
N ILE A 155 11.34 -11.01 -17.49
CA ILE A 155 10.00 -11.42 -17.88
C ILE A 155 9.01 -10.71 -16.96
N VAL A 156 8.01 -10.04 -17.54
CA VAL A 156 6.95 -9.37 -16.77
C VAL A 156 5.67 -10.19 -16.85
N VAL A 157 5.02 -10.41 -15.72
CA VAL A 157 3.73 -11.09 -15.62
C VAL A 157 2.72 -10.14 -15.00
N THR A 158 1.58 -9.86 -15.64
CA THR A 158 0.50 -9.07 -15.04
C THR A 158 -0.70 -9.95 -14.72
N VAL A 159 -1.29 -9.78 -13.53
CA VAL A 159 -2.26 -10.75 -12.97
C VAL A 159 -3.63 -10.11 -12.74
N ASN A 160 -4.69 -10.75 -13.24
CA ASN A 160 -6.05 -10.49 -12.78
C ASN A 160 -6.34 -11.34 -11.55
N TYR A 161 -7.06 -10.81 -10.57
CA TYR A 161 -7.57 -11.53 -9.40
C TYR A 161 -8.96 -11.01 -9.06
N ARG A 162 -9.79 -11.82 -8.39
CA ARG A 162 -11.14 -11.38 -8.02
C ARG A 162 -11.09 -10.16 -7.09
N VAL A 163 -11.93 -9.20 -7.38
CA VAL A 163 -12.09 -7.93 -6.64
C VAL A 163 -13.52 -7.79 -6.13
N SER A 164 -13.75 -6.79 -5.29
CA SER A 164 -15.06 -6.46 -4.72
C SER A 164 -15.72 -7.64 -4.01
N SER A 165 -17.05 -7.73 -4.03
CA SER A 165 -17.80 -8.82 -3.42
C SER A 165 -17.42 -10.21 -3.98
N PHE A 166 -16.85 -10.30 -5.18
CA PHE A 166 -16.39 -11.58 -5.73
C PHE A 166 -15.08 -12.06 -5.10
N GLY A 167 -14.22 -11.14 -4.65
CA GLY A 167 -12.90 -11.43 -4.11
C GLY A 167 -12.80 -11.41 -2.59
N PHE A 168 -13.66 -10.64 -1.92
CA PHE A 168 -13.47 -10.30 -0.51
C PHE A 168 -14.71 -10.51 0.37
N LEU A 169 -15.84 -10.93 -0.22
CA LEU A 169 -17.01 -11.33 0.56
C LEU A 169 -16.70 -12.56 1.42
N THR A 170 -17.21 -12.55 2.64
CA THR A 170 -17.17 -13.69 3.54
C THR A 170 -18.52 -13.92 4.20
N THR A 171 -18.90 -15.19 4.31
CA THR A 171 -19.97 -15.67 5.19
C THR A 171 -19.39 -16.43 6.39
N GLN A 172 -18.06 -16.39 6.57
CA GLN A 172 -17.31 -17.16 7.57
C GLN A 172 -17.56 -18.67 7.47
N THR A 173 -17.82 -19.14 6.25
CA THR A 173 -17.91 -20.57 5.91
C THR A 173 -16.68 -20.99 5.11
N PRO A 174 -16.33 -22.29 5.04
CA PRO A 174 -15.24 -22.77 4.18
C PRO A 174 -15.41 -22.44 2.70
N ASP A 175 -16.66 -22.23 2.28
CA ASP A 175 -17.09 -22.00 0.90
C ASP A 175 -17.11 -20.51 0.51
N ALA A 176 -17.14 -19.62 1.49
CA ALA A 176 -16.92 -18.19 1.34
C ALA A 176 -16.16 -17.66 2.56
N PRO A 177 -14.85 -17.99 2.69
CA PRO A 177 -14.06 -17.67 3.86
C PRO A 177 -13.67 -16.18 3.91
N GLY A 178 -13.73 -15.47 2.78
CA GLY A 178 -13.10 -14.16 2.59
C GLY A 178 -11.71 -14.30 1.99
N ASN A 179 -11.08 -13.17 1.68
CA ASN A 179 -9.70 -13.09 1.15
C ASN A 179 -9.43 -13.89 -0.13
N VAL A 180 -10.44 -14.36 -0.86
CA VAL A 180 -10.21 -15.23 -2.02
C VAL A 180 -9.49 -14.51 -3.17
N GLY A 181 -9.62 -13.20 -3.29
CA GLY A 181 -8.81 -12.37 -4.18
C GLY A 181 -7.31 -12.39 -3.84
N LEU A 182 -6.94 -12.50 -2.56
CA LEU A 182 -5.54 -12.69 -2.14
C LEU A 182 -5.07 -14.12 -2.42
N LEU A 183 -5.95 -15.10 -2.26
CA LEU A 183 -5.66 -16.50 -2.61
C LEU A 183 -5.48 -16.67 -4.13
N ASP A 184 -6.21 -15.91 -4.95
CA ASP A 184 -6.04 -15.83 -6.40
C ASP A 184 -4.64 -15.35 -6.78
N GLN A 185 -4.15 -14.27 -6.14
CA GLN A 185 -2.78 -13.78 -6.34
C GLN A 185 -1.74 -14.85 -5.99
N ARG A 186 -1.92 -15.59 -4.89
CA ARG A 186 -1.04 -16.71 -4.52
C ARG A 186 -1.11 -17.85 -5.53
N MET A 187 -2.30 -18.16 -6.06
CA MET A 187 -2.46 -19.18 -7.11
C MET A 187 -1.74 -18.76 -8.41
N ALA A 188 -1.78 -17.48 -8.78
CA ALA A 188 -1.02 -16.95 -9.91
C ALA A 188 0.49 -17.08 -9.68
N LEU A 189 0.99 -16.75 -8.48
CA LEU A 189 2.41 -16.94 -8.13
C LEU A 189 2.83 -18.42 -8.18
N ARG A 190 1.97 -19.35 -7.72
CA ARG A 190 2.20 -20.79 -7.88
C ARG A 190 2.27 -21.20 -9.35
N TRP A 191 1.41 -20.62 -10.19
CA TRP A 191 1.47 -20.83 -11.63
C TRP A 191 2.79 -20.34 -12.21
N VAL A 192 3.26 -19.16 -11.81
CA VAL A 192 4.57 -18.60 -12.22
C VAL A 192 5.70 -19.54 -11.82
N LYS A 193 5.77 -19.95 -10.55
CA LYS A 193 6.80 -20.90 -10.06
C LYS A 193 6.83 -22.21 -10.88
N ARG A 194 5.66 -22.72 -11.30
CA ARG A 194 5.57 -23.95 -12.10
C ARG A 194 5.89 -23.76 -13.59
N ASN A 195 5.55 -22.62 -14.18
CA ASN A 195 5.51 -22.48 -15.65
C ASN A 195 6.56 -21.54 -16.23
N ILE A 196 7.06 -20.56 -15.47
CA ILE A 196 7.83 -19.46 -16.05
C ILE A 196 9.16 -19.89 -16.69
N ALA A 197 9.70 -21.04 -16.26
CA ALA A 197 10.89 -21.64 -16.86
C ALA A 197 10.72 -21.99 -18.36
N HIS A 198 9.49 -22.31 -18.81
CA HIS A 198 9.19 -22.58 -20.22
C HIS A 198 9.29 -21.33 -21.10
N PHE A 199 9.18 -20.15 -20.48
CA PHE A 199 9.32 -18.85 -21.15
C PHE A 199 10.75 -18.30 -21.07
N GLY A 200 11.70 -19.08 -20.52
CA GLY A 200 13.08 -18.63 -20.27
C GLY A 200 13.27 -17.89 -18.93
N GLY A 201 12.26 -17.89 -18.05
CA GLY A 201 12.35 -17.25 -16.74
C GLY A 201 13.02 -18.12 -15.68
N ASN A 202 13.52 -17.49 -14.63
CA ASN A 202 14.06 -18.15 -13.46
C ASN A 202 12.99 -18.16 -12.34
N PRO A 203 12.39 -19.33 -12.01
CA PRO A 203 11.39 -19.41 -10.95
C PRO A 203 11.97 -19.08 -9.57
N ASP A 204 13.29 -19.06 -9.39
CA ASP A 204 13.95 -18.72 -8.13
C ASP A 204 14.42 -17.25 -8.08
N LYS A 205 14.03 -16.43 -9.08
CA LYS A 205 14.22 -14.97 -9.08
C LYS A 205 12.93 -14.26 -9.40
N VAL A 206 11.90 -14.54 -8.60
CA VAL A 206 10.58 -13.91 -8.71
C VAL A 206 10.53 -12.69 -7.79
N THR A 207 10.28 -11.52 -8.38
CA THR A 207 9.99 -10.26 -7.70
C THR A 207 8.49 -9.98 -7.83
N VAL A 208 7.79 -9.82 -6.71
CA VAL A 208 6.40 -9.33 -6.73
C VAL A 208 6.40 -7.81 -6.62
N MET A 209 5.64 -7.13 -7.45
CA MET A 209 5.58 -5.66 -7.54
C MET A 209 4.12 -5.22 -7.60
N GLY A 210 3.74 -4.16 -6.89
CA GLY A 210 2.36 -3.72 -6.87
C GLY A 210 2.18 -2.27 -6.45
N ARG A 211 1.07 -1.68 -6.91
CA ARG A 211 0.63 -0.31 -6.60
C ARG A 211 -0.50 -0.33 -5.58
N PHE A 212 -0.49 0.63 -4.66
CA PHE A 212 -1.60 0.92 -3.74
C PHE A 212 -2.16 -0.36 -3.08
N THR A 213 -3.38 -0.81 -3.39
CA THR A 213 -3.92 -2.07 -2.81
C THR A 213 -3.22 -3.35 -3.28
N GLY A 214 -2.57 -3.34 -4.45
CA GLY A 214 -1.63 -4.38 -4.84
C GLY A 214 -0.38 -4.39 -3.96
N SER A 215 0.15 -3.21 -3.61
CA SER A 215 1.22 -3.05 -2.62
C SER A 215 0.81 -3.50 -1.22
N MET A 216 -0.43 -3.16 -0.80
CA MET A 216 -1.02 -3.64 0.45
C MET A 216 -1.13 -5.17 0.46
N SER A 217 -1.55 -5.78 -0.66
CA SER A 217 -1.58 -7.24 -0.80
C SER A 217 -0.18 -7.85 -0.64
N ILE A 218 0.86 -7.23 -1.20
CA ILE A 218 2.25 -7.67 -1.01
C ILE A 218 2.68 -7.58 0.45
N SER A 219 2.31 -6.50 1.16
CA SER A 219 2.60 -6.39 2.60
C SER A 219 1.92 -7.50 3.42
N ILE A 220 0.72 -7.95 3.01
CA ILE A 220 0.04 -9.11 3.60
C ILE A 220 0.78 -10.40 3.28
N HIS A 221 1.18 -10.63 2.02
CA HIS A 221 1.94 -11.82 1.63
C HIS A 221 3.33 -11.88 2.27
N LEU A 222 3.91 -10.74 2.63
CA LEU A 222 5.17 -10.65 3.38
C LEU A 222 5.00 -11.05 4.85
N ALA A 223 3.85 -10.73 5.45
CA ALA A 223 3.53 -10.90 6.87
C ALA A 223 2.77 -12.21 7.19
N THR A 224 2.27 -12.90 6.19
CA THR A 224 1.51 -14.15 6.36
C THR A 224 2.35 -15.22 7.07
N PRO A 225 1.75 -16.06 7.94
CA PRO A 225 2.46 -17.20 8.52
C PRO A 225 2.68 -18.36 7.54
N ILE A 226 2.05 -18.32 6.36
CA ILE A 226 2.12 -19.39 5.35
C ILE A 226 3.51 -19.38 4.69
N LYS A 227 4.37 -20.29 5.14
CA LYS A 227 5.76 -20.48 4.66
C LYS A 227 5.86 -21.15 3.29
N GLU A 228 5.35 -20.50 2.26
CA GLU A 228 5.47 -20.92 0.87
C GLU A 228 6.37 -19.94 0.10
N GLU A 229 7.43 -20.46 -0.52
CA GLU A 229 8.43 -19.67 -1.25
C GLU A 229 7.94 -19.30 -2.66
N LEU A 230 7.03 -18.32 -2.71
CA LEU A 230 6.41 -17.85 -3.95
C LEU A 230 7.17 -16.72 -4.65
N PHE A 231 7.99 -15.98 -3.91
CA PHE A 231 8.80 -14.87 -4.40
C PHE A 231 9.99 -14.62 -3.46
N GLU A 232 11.07 -14.07 -4.01
CA GLU A 232 12.31 -13.75 -3.28
C GLU A 232 12.46 -12.25 -3.00
N LYS A 233 11.69 -11.42 -3.72
CA LYS A 233 11.77 -9.96 -3.65
C LYS A 233 10.42 -9.30 -3.75
N ALA A 234 10.28 -8.14 -3.13
CA ALA A 234 9.05 -7.36 -3.13
C ALA A 234 9.30 -5.89 -3.49
N VAL A 235 8.40 -5.29 -4.28
CA VAL A 235 8.39 -3.85 -4.58
C VAL A 235 7.01 -3.31 -4.24
N MET A 236 6.96 -2.52 -3.17
CA MET A 236 5.74 -1.97 -2.60
C MET A 236 5.62 -0.48 -2.94
N GLN A 237 4.76 -0.13 -3.89
CA GLN A 237 4.60 1.25 -4.37
C GLN A 237 3.32 1.88 -3.79
N GLY A 238 3.48 2.83 -2.87
CA GLY A 238 2.38 3.67 -2.40
C GLY A 238 1.29 2.94 -1.61
N GLY A 239 1.61 1.89 -0.83
CA GLY A 239 0.60 1.28 0.05
C GLY A 239 1.13 0.18 0.96
N ILE A 240 0.70 0.20 2.23
CA ILE A 240 0.93 -0.85 3.23
C ILE A 240 -0.41 -1.13 3.91
N ALA A 241 -0.77 -2.40 4.10
CA ALA A 241 -2.08 -2.75 4.68
C ALA A 241 -2.09 -2.46 6.19
N VAL A 242 -2.91 -1.52 6.64
CA VAL A 242 -2.97 -1.08 8.05
C VAL A 242 -4.38 -0.62 8.41
N GLY A 243 -4.84 -1.00 9.61
CA GLY A 243 -6.05 -0.47 10.24
C GLY A 243 -7.38 -0.80 9.55
N ASP A 244 -8.45 -0.26 10.12
CA ASP A 244 -9.83 -0.45 9.65
C ASP A 244 -10.08 0.13 8.24
N TYR A 245 -9.17 0.99 7.76
CA TYR A 245 -9.15 1.42 6.37
C TYR A 245 -8.99 0.23 5.41
N VAL A 246 -8.17 -0.76 5.77
CA VAL A 246 -7.88 -1.93 4.93
C VAL A 246 -8.54 -3.21 5.43
N PHE A 247 -8.67 -3.41 6.74
CA PHE A 247 -9.23 -4.63 7.31
C PHE A 247 -10.66 -4.41 7.81
N ASP A 248 -11.59 -5.30 7.46
CA ASP A 248 -12.95 -5.25 7.99
C ASP A 248 -13.05 -6.01 9.32
N SER A 249 -13.44 -5.32 10.38
CA SER A 249 -13.65 -5.89 11.72
C SER A 249 -15.04 -6.51 11.89
N ASN A 250 -15.99 -6.24 11.00
CA ASN A 250 -17.33 -6.83 11.00
C ASN A 250 -17.81 -7.21 9.58
N PRO A 251 -17.10 -8.13 8.91
CA PRO A 251 -17.35 -8.42 7.50
C PRO A 251 -18.68 -9.11 7.24
N LEU A 252 -19.21 -9.90 8.20
CA LEU A 252 -20.54 -10.51 8.08
C LEU A 252 -21.65 -9.47 7.93
N ASN A 253 -21.51 -8.28 8.53
CA ASN A 253 -22.51 -7.24 8.44
C ASN A 253 -22.66 -6.70 7.01
N ALA A 254 -21.54 -6.50 6.30
CA ALA A 254 -21.56 -6.10 4.89
C ALA A 254 -22.25 -7.17 4.03
N THR A 255 -21.90 -8.44 4.25
CA THR A 255 -22.50 -9.58 3.53
C THR A 255 -23.99 -9.71 3.82
N ARG A 256 -24.45 -9.58 5.07
CA ARG A 256 -25.88 -9.66 5.43
C ARG A 256 -26.71 -8.53 4.82
N LYS A 257 -26.18 -7.31 4.76
CA LYS A 257 -26.85 -6.19 4.08
C LYS A 257 -27.03 -6.46 2.58
N LEU A 258 -25.98 -6.99 1.95
CA LEU A 258 -26.05 -7.39 0.54
C LEU A 258 -27.04 -8.53 0.33
N ALA A 259 -27.02 -9.55 1.19
CA ALA A 259 -27.94 -10.68 1.15
C ALA A 259 -29.40 -10.22 1.29
N SER A 260 -29.71 -9.37 2.27
CA SER A 260 -31.05 -8.81 2.46
C SER A 260 -31.52 -8.02 1.23
N ALA A 261 -30.66 -7.20 0.63
CA ALA A 261 -30.98 -6.44 -0.58
C ALA A 261 -31.23 -7.32 -1.83
N LEU A 262 -30.76 -8.57 -1.81
CA LEU A 262 -30.89 -9.55 -2.90
C LEU A 262 -31.91 -10.66 -2.57
N GLY A 263 -32.64 -10.57 -1.46
CA GLY A 263 -33.61 -11.59 -1.05
C GLY A 263 -32.97 -12.91 -0.57
N CYS A 264 -31.69 -12.88 -0.18
CA CYS A 264 -30.93 -14.00 0.36
C CYS A 264 -30.79 -13.95 1.90
N GLU A 265 -31.66 -13.23 2.60
CA GLU A 265 -31.65 -13.14 4.06
C GLU A 265 -32.05 -14.48 4.70
N THR A 266 -31.19 -15.00 5.56
CA THR A 266 -31.38 -16.24 6.32
C THR A 266 -30.48 -16.21 7.56
N ASP A 267 -30.85 -17.01 8.56
CA ASP A 267 -30.05 -17.20 9.78
C ASP A 267 -28.84 -18.14 9.55
N SER A 268 -28.84 -18.92 8.46
CA SER A 268 -27.77 -19.87 8.12
C SER A 268 -26.76 -19.26 7.14
N ASN A 269 -25.49 -19.20 7.54
CA ASN A 269 -24.42 -18.66 6.69
C ASN A 269 -24.18 -19.53 5.44
N GLU A 270 -24.35 -20.84 5.54
CA GLU A 270 -24.24 -21.79 4.44
C GLU A 270 -25.36 -21.56 3.41
N GLU A 271 -26.61 -21.39 3.87
CA GLU A 271 -27.75 -21.08 3.00
C GLU A 271 -27.61 -19.70 2.35
N MET A 272 -27.12 -18.71 3.09
CA MET A 272 -26.83 -17.37 2.56
C MET A 272 -25.78 -17.45 1.43
N THR A 273 -24.72 -18.23 1.63
CA THR A 273 -23.69 -18.47 0.61
C THR A 273 -24.28 -19.13 -0.63
N ALA A 274 -25.08 -20.19 -0.44
CA ALA A 274 -25.73 -20.90 -1.53
C ALA A 274 -26.69 -19.98 -2.32
N CYS A 275 -27.45 -19.13 -1.63
CA CYS A 275 -28.33 -18.17 -2.28
C CYS A 275 -27.55 -17.13 -3.09
N LEU A 276 -26.52 -16.49 -2.51
CA LEU A 276 -25.70 -15.49 -3.18
C LEU A 276 -24.95 -16.05 -4.41
N ARG A 277 -24.60 -17.34 -4.42
CA ARG A 277 -24.03 -18.02 -5.60
C ARG A 277 -25.00 -18.12 -6.78
N ASN A 278 -26.30 -18.11 -6.54
CA ASN A 278 -27.33 -18.19 -7.58
C ASN A 278 -27.70 -16.82 -8.17
N ILE A 279 -27.29 -15.72 -7.55
CA ILE A 279 -27.54 -14.37 -8.05
C ILE A 279 -26.70 -14.13 -9.33
N PRO A 280 -27.26 -13.60 -10.43
CA PRO A 280 -26.47 -13.20 -11.60
C PRO A 280 -25.35 -12.22 -11.21
N ALA A 281 -24.13 -12.42 -11.73
CA ALA A 281 -22.99 -11.58 -11.38
C ALA A 281 -23.20 -10.06 -11.61
N PRO A 282 -23.82 -9.62 -12.73
CA PRO A 282 -24.15 -8.20 -12.90
C PRO A 282 -25.06 -7.64 -11.80
N GLU A 283 -26.05 -8.42 -11.35
CA GLU A 283 -27.01 -8.02 -10.32
C GLU A 283 -26.34 -7.95 -8.93
N LEU A 284 -25.47 -8.91 -8.61
CA LEU A 284 -24.67 -8.91 -7.39
C LEU A 284 -23.75 -7.68 -7.32
N LEU A 285 -23.09 -7.35 -8.43
CA LEU A 285 -22.21 -6.19 -8.53
C LEU A 285 -22.99 -4.87 -8.41
N GLU A 286 -24.15 -4.78 -9.09
CA GLU A 286 -25.01 -3.60 -9.02
C GLU A 286 -25.49 -3.36 -7.59
N ALA A 287 -25.98 -4.40 -6.90
CA ALA A 287 -26.41 -4.31 -5.51
C ALA A 287 -25.25 -3.92 -4.58
N THR A 288 -24.06 -4.50 -4.79
CA THR A 288 -22.83 -4.14 -4.04
C THR A 288 -22.52 -2.65 -4.18
N THR A 289 -22.51 -2.15 -5.42
CA THR A 289 -22.21 -0.75 -5.75
C THR A 289 -23.28 0.20 -5.20
N ARG A 290 -24.57 -0.14 -5.38
CA ARG A 290 -25.71 0.68 -4.94
C ARG A 290 -25.75 0.86 -3.42
N LEU A 291 -25.40 -0.18 -2.67
CA LEU A 291 -25.32 -0.14 -1.21
C LEU A 291 -24.06 0.57 -0.71
N GLY A 292 -23.12 0.93 -1.58
CA GLY A 292 -21.80 1.45 -1.21
C GLY A 292 -21.04 0.50 -0.30
N GLN A 293 -21.22 -0.81 -0.45
CA GLN A 293 -20.46 -1.80 0.33
C GLN A 293 -19.06 -1.97 -0.28
N PHE A 294 -18.05 -1.76 0.54
CA PHE A 294 -16.65 -2.01 0.21
C PHE A 294 -16.25 -3.32 0.89
N PHE A 295 -16.02 -4.37 0.09
CA PHE A 295 -15.55 -5.65 0.62
C PHE A 295 -14.03 -5.65 0.69
N LYS A 296 -13.51 -5.86 1.90
CA LYS A 296 -12.10 -5.69 2.24
C LYS A 296 -11.48 -6.99 2.75
N PRO A 297 -10.15 -7.10 2.78
CA PRO A 297 -9.47 -8.17 3.51
C PRO A 297 -9.96 -8.33 4.97
N VAL A 298 -9.95 -9.57 5.46
CA VAL A 298 -10.40 -9.94 6.81
C VAL A 298 -9.32 -10.73 7.54
N PHE A 299 -9.29 -10.65 8.88
CA PHE A 299 -8.45 -11.53 9.69
C PHE A 299 -9.08 -12.94 9.72
N ASP A 300 -8.58 -13.85 8.90
CA ASP A 300 -9.09 -15.22 8.76
C ASP A 300 -8.36 -16.23 9.67
N GLY A 301 -7.27 -15.82 10.33
CA GLY A 301 -6.48 -16.68 11.22
C GLY A 301 -5.57 -17.67 10.49
N GLU A 302 -5.55 -17.67 9.16
CA GLU A 302 -4.69 -18.52 8.34
C GLU A 302 -3.77 -17.70 7.43
N LEU A 303 -4.34 -16.93 6.50
CA LEU A 303 -3.59 -16.04 5.61
C LEU A 303 -3.21 -14.75 6.33
N ILE A 304 -4.16 -14.17 7.07
CA ILE A 304 -4.02 -12.91 7.81
C ILE A 304 -4.36 -13.16 9.28
N VAL A 305 -3.30 -13.20 10.11
CA VAL A 305 -3.42 -13.42 11.56
C VAL A 305 -3.29 -12.11 12.34
N GLU A 306 -2.51 -11.17 11.82
CA GLU A 306 -2.27 -9.85 12.40
C GLU A 306 -1.89 -8.86 11.29
N GLU A 307 -1.88 -7.56 11.61
CA GLU A 307 -1.51 -6.54 10.62
C GLU A 307 -0.04 -6.67 10.19
N PRO A 308 0.30 -6.39 8.91
CA PRO A 308 1.66 -6.48 8.42
C PRO A 308 2.71 -5.71 9.23
N LEU A 309 2.44 -4.48 9.65
CA LEU A 309 3.41 -3.73 10.46
C LEU A 309 3.65 -4.37 11.82
N GLU A 310 2.62 -4.95 12.46
CA GLU A 310 2.76 -5.65 13.74
C GLU A 310 3.52 -6.98 13.57
N ALA A 311 3.23 -7.72 12.50
CA ALA A 311 3.96 -8.93 12.15
C ALA A 311 5.45 -8.64 11.92
N VAL A 312 5.75 -7.63 11.09
CA VAL A 312 7.13 -7.23 10.78
C VAL A 312 7.83 -6.72 12.02
N LYS A 313 7.19 -5.90 12.86
CA LYS A 313 7.72 -5.43 14.15
C LYS A 313 8.14 -6.58 15.06
N LYS A 314 7.37 -7.67 15.10
CA LYS A 314 7.68 -8.90 15.85
C LYS A 314 8.67 -9.83 15.15
N GLY A 315 9.18 -9.46 13.97
CA GLY A 315 10.06 -10.29 13.16
C GLY A 315 9.36 -11.47 12.48
N ARG A 316 8.02 -11.49 12.45
CA ARG A 316 7.18 -12.56 11.86
C ARG A 316 6.84 -12.26 10.40
N HIS A 317 7.87 -12.12 9.57
CA HIS A 317 7.73 -11.90 8.14
C HIS A 317 8.70 -12.78 7.37
N HIS A 318 8.40 -13.00 6.09
CA HIS A 318 9.27 -13.69 5.15
C HIS A 318 10.58 -12.93 4.93
N ALA A 319 11.68 -13.66 4.78
CA ALA A 319 13.00 -13.10 4.50
C ALA A 319 13.16 -12.86 3.00
N VAL A 320 12.92 -11.63 2.54
CA VAL A 320 12.99 -11.23 1.14
C VAL A 320 13.62 -9.84 1.02
N ASP A 321 14.20 -9.52 -0.13
CA ASP A 321 14.68 -8.17 -0.42
C ASP A 321 13.50 -7.27 -0.80
N VAL A 322 13.52 -6.01 -0.38
CA VAL A 322 12.36 -5.11 -0.52
C VAL A 322 12.75 -3.73 -1.06
N ILE A 323 11.98 -3.23 -2.02
CA ILE A 323 11.88 -1.80 -2.34
C ILE A 323 10.56 -1.26 -1.78
N VAL A 324 10.60 -0.16 -1.03
CA VAL A 324 9.41 0.58 -0.58
C VAL A 324 9.38 1.97 -1.22
N GLY A 325 8.27 2.32 -1.85
CA GLY A 325 8.13 3.51 -2.68
C GLY A 325 7.03 4.45 -2.21
N THR A 326 7.27 5.76 -2.33
CA THR A 326 6.25 6.80 -2.17
C THR A 326 6.38 7.87 -3.25
N ASN A 327 5.30 8.60 -3.49
CA ASN A 327 5.29 9.86 -4.23
C ASN A 327 5.47 11.04 -3.27
N GLN A 328 5.88 12.20 -3.79
CA GLN A 328 6.07 13.40 -2.99
C GLN A 328 4.76 13.85 -2.33
N ASN A 329 3.64 13.76 -3.05
CA ASN A 329 2.33 14.24 -2.60
C ASN A 329 1.26 13.13 -2.70
N GLU A 330 1.45 12.08 -1.90
CA GLU A 330 0.51 10.94 -1.80
C GLU A 330 -0.91 11.35 -1.41
N GLY A 331 -1.09 12.48 -0.73
CA GLY A 331 -2.43 12.94 -0.31
C GLY A 331 -3.34 13.36 -1.45
N SER A 332 -2.82 13.45 -2.68
CA SER A 332 -3.65 13.51 -3.88
C SER A 332 -4.59 12.29 -4.02
N LEU A 333 -4.29 11.16 -3.38
CA LEU A 333 -5.20 10.01 -3.25
C LEU A 333 -6.59 10.43 -2.72
N CYS A 334 -6.64 11.32 -1.72
CA CYS A 334 -7.89 11.77 -1.13
C CYS A 334 -8.78 12.52 -2.14
N PHE A 335 -8.24 12.99 -3.26
CA PHE A 335 -8.98 13.80 -4.24
C PHE A 335 -10.07 12.97 -4.91
N LEU A 336 -9.83 11.67 -5.10
CA LEU A 336 -10.82 10.75 -5.64
C LEU A 336 -12.05 10.72 -4.72
N THR A 337 -11.86 10.48 -3.43
CA THR A 337 -12.95 10.50 -2.44
C THR A 337 -13.65 11.86 -2.37
N LEU A 338 -12.87 12.95 -2.41
CA LEU A 338 -13.40 14.31 -2.30
C LEU A 338 -14.28 14.70 -3.50
N GLN A 339 -13.89 14.35 -4.72
CA GLN A 339 -14.62 14.73 -5.92
C GLN A 339 -16.06 14.15 -5.90
N TYR A 340 -16.23 12.93 -5.41
CA TYR A 340 -17.53 12.26 -5.36
C TYR A 340 -18.32 12.58 -4.09
N LEU A 341 -17.68 12.53 -2.91
CA LEU A 341 -18.40 12.62 -1.63
C LEU A 341 -18.42 14.02 -1.01
N LYS A 342 -17.51 14.91 -1.44
CA LYS A 342 -17.26 16.23 -0.84
C LYS A 342 -16.94 17.29 -1.91
N SER A 343 -17.69 17.30 -3.01
CA SER A 343 -17.44 18.18 -4.18
C SER A 343 -17.24 19.65 -3.80
N ASN A 344 -18.04 20.20 -2.88
CA ASN A 344 -17.89 21.57 -2.41
C ASN A 344 -16.54 21.85 -1.73
N PHE A 345 -16.03 20.91 -0.93
CA PHE A 345 -14.70 21.04 -0.33
C PHE A 345 -13.63 20.88 -1.40
N PHE A 346 -13.79 19.93 -2.31
CA PHE A 346 -12.90 19.73 -3.44
C PHE A 346 -12.73 21.00 -4.27
N GLU A 347 -13.83 21.68 -4.62
CA GLU A 347 -13.78 22.95 -5.35
C GLU A 347 -13.02 24.04 -4.59
N ARG A 348 -13.27 24.19 -3.28
CA ARG A 348 -12.53 25.15 -2.44
C ARG A 348 -11.05 24.79 -2.33
N LEU A 349 -10.72 23.51 -2.23
CA LEU A 349 -9.35 22.99 -2.26
C LEU A 349 -8.68 23.34 -3.59
N ILE A 350 -9.31 23.12 -4.73
CA ILE A 350 -8.70 23.46 -6.03
C ILE A 350 -8.50 24.98 -6.17
N GLN A 351 -9.48 25.77 -5.74
CA GLN A 351 -9.47 27.23 -5.89
C GLN A 351 -8.67 27.98 -4.82
N ASN A 352 -8.00 27.27 -3.89
CA ASN A 352 -7.26 27.87 -2.77
C ASN A 352 -8.13 28.75 -1.86
N ARG A 353 -9.36 28.30 -1.59
CA ARG A 353 -10.35 29.01 -0.76
C ARG A 353 -10.70 28.26 0.53
N LEU A 354 -9.83 27.37 1.00
CA LEU A 354 -10.03 26.65 2.25
C LEU A 354 -9.95 27.61 3.45
N THR A 355 -10.77 27.34 4.46
CA THR A 355 -10.66 27.93 5.80
C THR A 355 -10.00 26.95 6.77
N ASN A 356 -9.62 27.41 7.97
CA ASN A 356 -9.15 26.50 9.02
C ASN A 356 -10.25 25.53 9.46
N GLU A 357 -11.51 25.96 9.43
CA GLU A 357 -12.68 25.12 9.75
C GLU A 357 -12.86 24.02 8.70
N ASP A 358 -12.75 24.36 7.40
CA ASP A 358 -12.76 23.37 6.32
C ASP A 358 -11.70 22.28 6.54
N LEU A 359 -10.48 22.67 6.93
CA LEU A 359 -9.38 21.75 7.18
C LEU A 359 -9.66 20.86 8.40
N ALA A 360 -10.11 21.43 9.51
CA ALA A 360 -10.44 20.70 10.73
C ALA A 360 -11.55 19.67 10.51
N ASP A 361 -12.62 20.06 9.82
CA ASP A 361 -13.75 19.20 9.48
C ASP A 361 -13.31 18.01 8.62
N MET A 362 -12.47 18.27 7.61
CA MET A 362 -11.99 17.21 6.73
C MET A 362 -10.96 16.30 7.39
N MET A 363 -10.08 16.83 8.25
CA MET A 363 -9.22 15.99 9.08
C MET A 363 -10.06 15.08 9.98
N GLN A 364 -11.08 15.63 10.64
CA GLN A 364 -11.98 14.84 11.47
C GLN A 364 -12.77 13.79 10.66
N PHE A 365 -13.16 14.12 9.43
CA PHE A 365 -13.81 13.17 8.53
C PHE A 365 -12.93 11.95 8.25
N HIS A 366 -11.65 12.16 7.90
CA HIS A 366 -10.73 11.06 7.59
C HIS A 366 -10.26 10.27 8.82
N LEU A 367 -10.18 10.91 9.99
CA LEU A 367 -9.86 10.21 11.24
C LEU A 367 -10.91 9.16 11.66
N ARG A 368 -12.07 9.12 11.00
CA ARG A 368 -13.06 8.03 11.14
C ARG A 368 -12.50 6.68 10.72
N ASP A 369 -11.69 6.66 9.67
CA ASP A 369 -11.19 5.42 9.06
C ASP A 369 -10.15 4.70 9.94
N PHE A 370 -9.73 5.32 11.04
CA PHE A 370 -8.78 4.79 12.03
C PHE A 370 -9.37 4.68 13.45
N ASN A 371 -10.70 4.76 13.57
CA ASN A 371 -11.44 4.73 14.83
C ASN A 371 -10.97 5.80 15.83
N VAL A 372 -10.62 6.99 15.32
CA VAL A 372 -10.09 8.13 16.11
C VAL A 372 -11.14 9.23 16.31
N ARG A 373 -12.27 9.17 15.60
CA ARG A 373 -13.28 10.23 15.53
C ARG A 373 -13.79 10.70 16.90
N ASP A 374 -14.07 9.77 17.80
CA ASP A 374 -14.68 10.08 19.11
C ASP A 374 -13.63 10.54 20.14
N ASN A 375 -12.41 10.82 19.68
CA ASN A 375 -11.34 11.33 20.50
C ASN A 375 -10.98 12.77 20.11
N ASP A 376 -11.73 13.73 20.66
CA ASP A 376 -11.49 15.17 20.51
C ASP A 376 -10.04 15.59 20.76
N VAL A 377 -9.34 14.91 21.69
CA VAL A 377 -7.94 15.19 22.01
C VAL A 377 -7.04 14.79 20.84
N LEU A 378 -7.24 13.59 20.28
CA LEU A 378 -6.47 13.13 19.12
C LEU A 378 -6.76 13.99 17.88
N SER A 379 -8.03 14.33 17.64
CA SER A 379 -8.39 15.20 16.52
C SER A 379 -7.69 16.56 16.62
N LYS A 380 -7.73 17.20 17.80
CA LYS A 380 -7.03 18.48 18.04
C LYS A 380 -5.52 18.35 17.93
N LEU A 381 -4.95 17.24 18.39
CA LEU A 381 -3.52 16.97 18.31
C LEU A 381 -3.06 16.83 16.85
N VAL A 382 -3.80 16.09 16.03
CA VAL A 382 -3.55 15.94 14.58
C VAL A 382 -3.64 17.31 13.90
N GLN A 383 -4.72 18.06 14.16
CA GLN A 383 -4.88 19.40 13.60
C GLN A 383 -3.71 20.32 13.98
N HIS A 384 -3.28 20.28 15.24
CA HIS A 384 -2.15 21.07 15.73
C HIS A 384 -0.84 20.69 15.02
N GLU A 385 -0.54 19.40 14.92
CA GLU A 385 0.68 18.89 14.28
C GLU A 385 0.81 19.40 12.85
N TYR A 386 -0.24 19.21 12.03
CA TYR A 386 -0.21 19.58 10.63
C TYR A 386 -0.34 21.09 10.40
N HIS A 387 -1.11 21.80 11.23
CA HIS A 387 -1.16 23.25 11.17
C HIS A 387 0.22 23.87 11.44
N TYR A 388 0.90 23.41 12.49
CA TYR A 388 2.17 23.97 12.91
C TYR A 388 3.34 23.61 11.98
N GLN A 389 3.34 22.40 11.39
CA GLN A 389 4.38 22.02 10.42
C GLN A 389 4.25 22.76 9.09
N HIS A 390 3.02 23.05 8.65
CA HIS A 390 2.77 23.46 7.26
C HIS A 390 2.12 24.85 7.15
N ILE A 391 2.24 25.68 8.18
CA ILE A 391 1.64 27.03 8.19
C ILE A 391 2.15 27.92 7.05
N LYS A 392 3.39 27.73 6.61
CA LYS A 392 4.04 28.56 5.58
C LYS A 392 3.63 28.17 4.16
N GLU A 393 3.21 26.93 3.97
CA GLU A 393 2.86 26.31 2.69
C GLU A 393 1.38 26.50 2.34
N GLY A 394 0.57 26.98 3.29
CA GLY A 394 -0.85 27.24 3.14
C GLY A 394 -1.74 26.00 3.30
N LEU A 395 -3.03 26.23 3.56
CA LEU A 395 -4.00 25.20 4.01
C LEU A 395 -4.13 23.99 3.08
N ARG A 396 -4.04 24.20 1.76
CA ARG A 396 -4.09 23.09 0.78
C ARG A 396 -2.94 22.11 0.96
N SER A 397 -1.74 22.64 1.15
CA SER A 397 -0.53 21.85 1.35
C SER A 397 -0.61 21.09 2.67
N GLN A 398 -1.17 21.70 3.72
CA GLN A 398 -1.39 21.02 5.01
C GLN A 398 -2.34 19.82 4.84
N TYR A 399 -3.44 20.00 4.11
CA TYR A 399 -4.39 18.93 3.84
C TYR A 399 -3.76 17.79 3.03
N VAL A 400 -3.05 18.10 1.95
CA VAL A 400 -2.37 17.11 1.12
C VAL A 400 -1.31 16.35 1.92
N GLN A 401 -0.51 17.04 2.75
CA GLN A 401 0.47 16.36 3.59
C GLN A 401 -0.20 15.45 4.62
N PHE A 402 -1.25 15.94 5.31
CA PHE A 402 -2.03 15.15 6.26
C PHE A 402 -2.57 13.87 5.63
N CYS A 403 -3.25 13.99 4.50
CA CYS A 403 -3.80 12.83 3.80
C CYS A 403 -2.70 11.86 3.37
N GLY A 404 -1.60 12.38 2.81
CA GLY A 404 -0.49 11.56 2.34
C GLY A 404 0.20 10.78 3.46
N ASP A 405 0.51 11.45 4.57
CA ASP A 405 1.12 10.83 5.74
C ASP A 405 0.19 9.80 6.38
N MET A 406 -1.10 10.15 6.54
CA MET A 406 -2.07 9.31 7.24
C MET A 406 -2.38 8.03 6.47
N TYR A 407 -2.48 8.06 5.14
CA TYR A 407 -2.84 6.86 4.37
C TYR A 407 -1.64 6.09 3.83
N ILE A 408 -0.55 6.78 3.45
CA ILE A 408 0.51 6.16 2.65
C ILE A 408 1.90 6.35 3.27
N ALA A 409 2.38 7.59 3.34
CA ALA A 409 3.81 7.87 3.49
C ALA A 409 4.35 7.43 4.86
N SER A 410 3.60 7.63 5.95
CA SER A 410 4.04 7.19 7.27
C SER A 410 4.11 5.66 7.38
N HIS A 411 3.14 4.94 6.81
CA HIS A 411 3.14 3.47 6.81
C HIS A 411 4.30 2.90 5.97
N ALA A 412 4.56 3.48 4.81
CA ALA A 412 5.67 3.09 3.95
C ALA A 412 7.04 3.28 4.63
N GLU A 413 7.28 4.44 5.24
CA GLU A 413 8.51 4.71 5.99
C GLU A 413 8.63 3.78 7.22
N GLN A 414 7.54 3.55 7.96
CA GLN A 414 7.54 2.64 9.09
C GLN A 414 7.85 1.20 8.67
N MET A 415 7.29 0.74 7.55
CA MET A 415 7.61 -0.58 6.99
C MET A 415 9.09 -0.70 6.66
N ALA A 416 9.67 0.27 5.95
CA ALA A 416 11.08 0.28 5.59
C ALA A 416 12.01 0.22 6.83
N ARG A 417 11.69 0.99 7.87
CA ARG A 417 12.41 0.96 9.15
C ARG A 417 12.37 -0.41 9.81
N LEU A 418 11.17 -0.99 9.96
CA LEU A 418 11.01 -2.28 10.62
C LEU A 418 11.71 -3.41 9.84
N LEU A 419 11.65 -3.40 8.51
CA LEU A 419 12.37 -4.38 7.69
C LEU A 419 13.89 -4.22 7.85
N ALA A 420 14.40 -2.98 7.81
CA ALA A 420 15.83 -2.69 7.98
C ALA A 420 16.34 -3.05 9.38
N HIS A 421 15.48 -2.95 10.41
CA HIS A 421 15.78 -3.37 11.77
C HIS A 421 16.06 -4.87 11.87
N HIS A 422 15.23 -5.71 11.23
CA HIS A 422 15.31 -7.16 11.31
C HIS A 422 16.40 -7.78 10.43
N LYS A 423 16.88 -7.06 9.40
CA LYS A 423 18.02 -7.46 8.54
C LYS A 423 17.86 -8.86 7.92
N LYS A 424 16.64 -9.21 7.50
CA LYS A 424 16.32 -10.49 6.85
C LYS A 424 16.45 -10.45 5.31
N GLY A 425 16.76 -9.30 4.75
CA GLY A 425 16.95 -9.02 3.34
C GLY A 425 17.34 -7.56 3.18
N SER A 426 17.78 -7.17 1.99
CA SER A 426 18.15 -5.79 1.72
C SER A 426 16.92 -4.92 1.54
N VAL A 427 16.98 -3.71 2.10
CA VAL A 427 15.87 -2.75 2.04
C VAL A 427 16.31 -1.53 1.27
N TYR A 428 15.52 -1.13 0.28
CA TYR A 428 15.72 0.09 -0.47
C TYR A 428 14.44 0.92 -0.41
N ALA A 429 14.57 2.23 -0.43
CA ALA A 429 13.43 3.12 -0.43
C ALA A 429 13.57 4.23 -1.46
N TYR A 430 12.45 4.72 -1.99
CA TYR A 430 12.43 5.87 -2.88
C TYR A 430 11.29 6.85 -2.59
N GLN A 431 11.51 8.09 -3.04
CA GLN A 431 10.47 9.09 -3.20
C GLN A 431 10.47 9.61 -4.64
N PHE A 432 9.36 9.41 -5.35
CA PHE A 432 9.14 9.97 -6.68
C PHE A 432 8.63 11.39 -6.56
N ALA A 433 9.27 12.33 -7.26
CA ALA A 433 9.01 13.75 -7.08
C ALA A 433 9.09 14.54 -8.38
N HIS A 434 8.58 13.94 -9.45
CA HIS A 434 8.43 14.56 -10.74
C HIS A 434 6.94 14.66 -11.12
N ARG A 435 6.49 15.82 -11.55
CA ARG A 435 5.14 15.99 -12.09
C ARG A 435 5.16 15.61 -13.57
N PRO A 436 4.38 14.62 -14.03
CA PRO A 436 4.33 14.27 -15.45
C PRO A 436 3.88 15.47 -16.31
N SER A 437 4.52 15.68 -17.45
CA SER A 437 4.21 16.81 -18.35
C SER A 437 2.77 16.80 -18.86
N PHE A 438 2.16 15.62 -18.95
CA PHE A 438 0.79 15.37 -19.39
C PHE A 438 -0.22 15.29 -18.22
N SER A 439 0.21 15.57 -16.98
CA SER A 439 -0.68 15.48 -15.82
C SER A 439 -1.83 16.49 -15.91
N MET A 440 -3.06 15.98 -15.83
CA MET A 440 -4.29 16.79 -15.77
C MET A 440 -4.63 17.27 -14.36
N GLN A 441 -3.89 16.84 -13.34
CA GLN A 441 -4.14 17.26 -11.95
C GLN A 441 -3.81 18.75 -11.76
N PRO A 442 -4.35 19.43 -10.75
CA PRO A 442 -3.95 20.79 -10.41
C PRO A 442 -2.43 20.94 -10.21
N GLU A 443 -1.84 22.03 -10.69
CA GLU A 443 -0.38 22.23 -10.68
C GLU A 443 0.26 22.12 -9.28
N PHE A 444 -0.44 22.61 -8.25
CA PHE A 444 0.06 22.61 -6.87
C PHE A 444 0.29 21.20 -6.28
N ILE A 445 -0.24 20.15 -6.93
CA ILE A 445 -0.05 18.76 -6.49
C ILE A 445 1.36 18.24 -6.79
N GLY A 446 2.04 18.74 -7.82
CA GLY A 446 3.33 18.19 -8.20
C GLY A 446 3.21 16.70 -8.59
N ALA A 447 3.98 15.83 -7.92
CA ALA A 447 3.98 14.38 -8.11
C ALA A 447 2.92 13.71 -7.23
N GLY A 448 1.82 13.29 -7.85
CA GLY A 448 0.66 12.70 -7.19
C GLY A 448 0.76 11.18 -7.00
N HIS A 449 -0.24 10.63 -6.34
CA HIS A 449 -0.34 9.22 -6.03
C HIS A 449 -0.38 8.39 -7.32
N GLY A 450 0.63 7.54 -7.47
CA GLY A 450 0.75 6.60 -8.58
C GLY A 450 1.35 7.17 -9.87
N ASP A 451 1.85 8.40 -9.86
CA ASP A 451 2.64 8.92 -11.00
C ASP A 451 3.91 8.07 -11.21
N ASP A 452 4.55 7.63 -10.13
CA ASP A 452 5.73 6.75 -10.15
C ASP A 452 5.50 5.46 -10.93
N VAL A 453 4.31 4.87 -10.83
CA VAL A 453 3.93 3.62 -11.50
C VAL A 453 3.91 3.79 -13.02
N LEU A 454 3.45 4.95 -13.52
CA LEU A 454 3.44 5.23 -14.96
C LEU A 454 4.86 5.21 -15.54
N PHE A 455 5.83 5.75 -14.78
CA PHE A 455 7.24 5.78 -15.16
C PHE A 455 7.91 4.41 -14.96
N ALA A 456 7.66 3.76 -13.83
CA ALA A 456 8.26 2.47 -13.45
C ALA A 456 7.92 1.36 -14.46
N LEU A 457 6.66 1.27 -14.90
CA LEU A 457 6.25 0.28 -15.91
C LEU A 457 6.56 0.69 -17.35
N GLY A 458 7.07 1.91 -17.58
CA GLY A 458 7.30 2.42 -18.93
C GLY A 458 6.02 2.75 -19.69
N LEU A 459 4.89 2.96 -19.00
CA LEU A 459 3.61 3.30 -19.63
C LEU A 459 3.67 4.68 -20.29
N VAL A 460 4.40 5.62 -19.69
CA VAL A 460 4.61 6.97 -20.24
C VAL A 460 5.26 6.96 -21.61
N LEU A 461 6.07 5.94 -21.93
CA LEU A 461 6.80 5.84 -23.20
C LEU A 461 5.88 5.63 -24.42
N LYS A 462 4.58 5.39 -24.18
CA LYS A 462 3.55 5.35 -25.24
C LYS A 462 2.98 6.73 -25.58
N GLN A 463 3.20 7.73 -24.73
CA GLN A 463 2.71 9.09 -24.93
C GLN A 463 3.39 9.73 -26.15
N ARG A 464 2.61 10.43 -26.96
CA ARG A 464 3.14 11.25 -28.04
C ARG A 464 3.84 12.47 -27.44
N ASP A 465 4.98 12.84 -28.01
CA ASP A 465 5.74 14.04 -27.62
C ASP A 465 6.18 14.08 -26.14
N LEU A 466 6.43 12.92 -25.52
CA LEU A 466 6.98 12.84 -24.17
C LEU A 466 8.36 13.53 -24.10
N PRO A 467 8.61 14.46 -23.16
CA PRO A 467 9.91 15.11 -23.03
C PRO A 467 11.05 14.11 -22.79
N GLU A 468 12.19 14.30 -23.45
CA GLU A 468 13.39 13.45 -23.30
C GLU A 468 13.81 13.18 -21.84
N PRO A 469 13.80 14.18 -20.92
CA PRO A 469 14.11 13.92 -19.51
C PRO A 469 13.14 12.91 -18.85
N GLU A 470 11.88 12.88 -19.26
CA GLU A 470 10.88 11.92 -18.77
C GLU A 470 11.07 10.53 -19.36
N VAL A 471 11.46 10.44 -20.63
CA VAL A 471 11.90 9.19 -21.27
C VAL A 471 13.05 8.57 -20.47
N HIS A 472 14.11 9.35 -20.21
CA HIS A 472 15.26 8.90 -19.43
C HIS A 472 14.89 8.51 -18.00
N LEU A 473 14.00 9.25 -17.34
CA LEU A 473 13.54 8.93 -15.99
C LEU A 473 12.83 7.57 -15.95
N SER A 474 11.94 7.31 -16.91
CA SER A 474 11.20 6.05 -17.02
C SER A 474 12.13 4.86 -17.29
N ILE A 475 13.03 4.99 -18.28
CA ILE A 475 14.03 3.95 -18.59
C ILE A 475 14.91 3.65 -17.37
N LYS A 476 15.32 4.69 -16.63
CA LYS A 476 16.15 4.55 -15.43
C LYS A 476 15.43 3.78 -14.32
N MET A 477 14.15 4.09 -14.06
CA MET A 477 13.35 3.35 -13.07
C MET A 477 13.15 1.89 -13.48
N ALA A 478 12.79 1.62 -14.75
CA ALA A 478 12.65 0.26 -15.26
C ALA A 478 13.97 -0.54 -15.18
N SER A 479 15.10 0.09 -15.50
CA SER A 479 16.43 -0.52 -15.40
C SER A 479 16.79 -0.86 -13.94
N SER A 480 16.47 0.05 -13.01
CA SER A 480 16.71 -0.15 -11.57
C SER A 480 15.90 -1.35 -11.04
N LEU A 481 14.64 -1.50 -11.48
CA LEU A 481 13.79 -2.64 -11.13
C LEU A 481 14.35 -3.95 -11.71
N GLY A 482 14.89 -3.92 -12.93
CA GLY A 482 15.56 -5.07 -13.54
C GLY A 482 16.80 -5.52 -12.77
N ASN A 483 17.66 -4.57 -12.39
CA ASN A 483 18.84 -4.85 -11.59
C ASN A 483 18.47 -5.39 -10.21
N PHE A 484 17.46 -4.81 -9.55
CA PHE A 484 16.95 -5.33 -8.28
C PHE A 484 16.42 -6.77 -8.43
N ALA A 485 15.61 -7.04 -9.46
CA ALA A 485 15.07 -8.38 -9.69
C ALA A 485 16.19 -9.42 -9.91
N GLN A 486 17.24 -9.02 -10.63
CA GLN A 486 18.35 -9.90 -10.97
C GLN A 486 19.38 -10.08 -9.85
N TYR A 487 19.72 -9.02 -9.12
CA TYR A 487 20.91 -8.93 -8.26
C TYR A 487 20.62 -8.51 -6.81
N SER A 488 19.37 -8.20 -6.47
CA SER A 488 18.99 -7.62 -5.17
C SER A 488 19.56 -6.21 -4.93
N ASP A 489 20.08 -5.54 -5.96
CA ASP A 489 20.60 -4.17 -5.91
C ASP A 489 19.96 -3.35 -7.05
N PRO A 490 19.23 -2.26 -6.76
CA PRO A 490 18.59 -1.43 -7.77
C PRO A 490 19.55 -0.41 -8.44
N SER A 491 20.82 -0.36 -8.03
CA SER A 491 21.82 0.53 -8.64
C SER A 491 22.03 0.20 -10.11
N VAL A 492 22.20 1.21 -10.94
CA VAL A 492 22.37 1.07 -12.39
C VAL A 492 23.77 1.53 -12.79
N ASP A 493 24.58 0.58 -13.25
CA ASP A 493 25.82 0.84 -13.96
C ASP A 493 25.53 1.11 -15.44
N GLY A 494 26.05 2.20 -16.01
CA GLY A 494 25.74 2.57 -17.39
C GLY A 494 26.35 3.89 -17.85
N SER A 495 25.84 4.42 -18.96
CA SER A 495 26.18 5.75 -19.45
C SER A 495 25.88 6.81 -18.39
N HIS A 496 26.57 7.96 -18.46
CA HIS A 496 26.47 9.02 -17.46
C HIS A 496 25.02 9.44 -17.15
N ASP A 497 24.13 9.41 -18.16
CA ASP A 497 22.74 9.84 -18.01
C ASP A 497 21.82 8.78 -17.38
N LEU A 498 22.17 7.49 -17.45
CA LEU A 498 21.39 6.39 -16.85
C LEU A 498 21.97 5.91 -15.52
N ARG A 499 23.25 6.19 -15.24
CA ARG A 499 23.91 5.79 -13.99
C ARG A 499 23.11 6.25 -12.76
N LEU A 500 22.95 5.35 -11.81
CA LEU A 500 22.24 5.58 -10.56
C LEU A 500 22.90 4.79 -9.43
N GLU A 501 23.39 5.49 -8.41
CA GLU A 501 23.85 4.87 -7.16
C GLU A 501 22.71 4.92 -6.14
N TRP A 502 22.15 3.76 -5.83
CA TRP A 502 21.01 3.65 -4.92
C TRP A 502 21.45 2.97 -3.63
N PRO A 503 21.72 3.74 -2.55
CA PRO A 503 22.17 3.15 -1.29
C PRO A 503 21.04 2.37 -0.62
N GLU A 504 21.43 1.31 0.09
CA GLU A 504 20.54 0.56 0.97
C GLU A 504 19.98 1.49 2.07
N TYR A 505 18.69 1.34 2.35
CA TYR A 505 18.02 2.00 3.45
C TYR A 505 18.39 1.31 4.76
N THR A 506 18.89 2.09 5.71
CA THR A 506 19.20 1.63 7.07
C THR A 506 18.51 2.53 8.09
N GLU A 507 18.32 2.05 9.32
CA GLU A 507 17.74 2.86 10.40
C GLU A 507 18.59 4.10 10.68
N GLU A 508 19.91 4.03 10.50
CA GLU A 508 20.85 5.12 10.72
C GLU A 508 20.87 6.13 9.56
N SER A 509 21.01 5.64 8.32
CA SER A 509 21.17 6.50 7.14
C SER A 509 19.84 7.11 6.68
N GLN A 510 18.77 6.32 6.74
CA GLN A 510 17.44 6.62 6.22
C GLN A 510 17.50 7.22 4.81
N GLN A 511 18.43 6.73 3.98
CA GLN A 511 18.61 7.22 2.63
C GLN A 511 17.53 6.64 1.71
N VAL A 512 16.81 7.54 1.05
CA VAL A 512 15.81 7.24 0.02
C VAL A 512 16.29 7.78 -1.31
N MET A 513 16.11 7.03 -2.38
CA MET A 513 16.37 7.52 -3.73
C MET A 513 15.30 8.53 -4.12
N ARG A 514 15.68 9.77 -4.45
CA ARG A 514 14.74 10.76 -4.96
C ARG A 514 14.73 10.74 -6.50
N PHE A 515 13.61 10.38 -7.11
CA PHE A 515 13.44 10.35 -8.55
C PHE A 515 12.90 11.69 -9.08
N THR A 516 13.67 12.36 -9.94
CA THR A 516 13.27 13.57 -10.67
C THR A 516 13.92 13.60 -12.05
N THR A 517 13.33 14.33 -13.00
CA THR A 517 13.92 14.55 -14.34
C THR A 517 15.21 15.38 -14.31
N ARG A 518 15.43 16.20 -13.28
CA ARG A 518 16.64 17.05 -13.17
C ARG A 518 17.84 16.26 -12.64
N ARG A 519 17.67 15.61 -11.48
CA ARG A 519 18.72 14.83 -10.83
C ARG A 519 18.09 13.76 -9.93
N CYS A 520 18.38 12.51 -10.26
CA CYS A 520 18.13 11.41 -9.33
C CYS A 520 19.31 11.32 -8.36
N ALA A 521 19.02 11.35 -7.06
CA ALA A 521 20.07 11.27 -6.04
C ALA A 521 19.49 10.79 -4.71
N PRO A 522 20.28 10.06 -3.90
CA PRO A 522 19.89 9.72 -2.55
C PRO A 522 19.74 10.97 -1.69
N ARG A 523 18.71 10.97 -0.83
CA ARG A 523 18.40 12.00 0.15
C ARG A 523 17.99 11.32 1.45
N ARG A 524 18.20 11.98 2.58
CA ARG A 524 17.63 11.49 3.84
C ARG A 524 16.11 11.66 3.82
N SER A 525 15.38 10.66 4.29
CA SER A 525 13.92 10.73 4.43
C SER A 525 13.50 11.94 5.28
N VAL A 526 12.39 12.57 4.89
CA VAL A 526 11.77 13.69 5.62
C VAL A 526 10.59 13.21 6.48
N LEU A 527 10.26 11.92 6.42
CA LEU A 527 9.06 11.35 7.06
C LEU A 527 9.26 11.00 8.53
N ASN A 528 10.45 11.24 9.09
CA ASN A 528 10.78 10.89 10.48
C ASN A 528 9.78 11.44 11.50
N ARG A 529 9.34 12.69 11.29
CA ARG A 529 8.38 13.35 12.18
C ARG A 529 6.98 12.76 12.04
N ALA A 530 6.53 12.52 10.81
CA ALA A 530 5.24 11.90 10.54
C ALA A 530 5.17 10.50 11.15
N VAL A 531 6.22 9.69 10.98
CA VAL A 531 6.30 8.36 11.60
C VAL A 531 6.26 8.43 13.12
N ALA A 532 7.08 9.28 13.75
CA ALA A 532 7.06 9.42 15.20
C ALA A 532 5.68 9.87 15.71
N PHE A 533 5.03 10.78 14.98
CA PHE A 533 3.68 11.22 15.31
C PHE A 533 2.66 10.07 15.26
N TRP A 534 2.58 9.36 14.13
CA TRP A 534 1.55 8.33 13.92
C TRP A 534 1.80 7.02 14.67
N TYR A 535 3.06 6.65 14.93
CA TYR A 535 3.39 5.35 15.55
C TYR A 535 3.89 5.43 16.99
N ASP A 536 4.36 6.59 17.45
CA ASP A 536 4.80 6.75 18.84
C ASP A 536 3.78 7.59 19.63
N ILE A 537 3.39 8.76 19.12
CA ILE A 537 2.54 9.71 19.87
C ILE A 537 1.07 9.29 19.85
N VAL A 538 0.48 9.05 18.67
CA VAL A 538 -0.95 8.71 18.54
C VAL A 538 -1.34 7.48 19.37
N PRO A 539 -0.57 6.36 19.36
CA PRO A 539 -0.89 5.19 20.18
C PRO A 539 -0.86 5.46 21.69
N LEU A 540 0.08 6.27 22.20
CA LEU A 540 0.16 6.63 23.62
C LEU A 540 -1.09 7.36 24.09
N VAL A 541 -1.60 8.29 23.27
CA VAL A 541 -2.83 9.04 23.58
C VAL A 541 -4.08 8.14 23.51
N LYS A 542 -4.09 7.12 22.64
CA LYS A 542 -5.14 6.08 22.63
C LYS A 542 -5.13 5.28 23.94
N MET A 543 -3.96 4.87 24.44
CA MET A 543 -3.83 4.07 25.67
C MET A 543 -4.19 4.83 26.94
N GLY A 544 -3.80 6.11 27.07
CA GLY A 544 -4.09 6.91 28.27
C GLY A 544 -5.59 7.13 28.55
N LYS A 545 -6.46 6.94 27.56
CA LYS A 545 -7.93 6.95 27.76
C LYS A 545 -8.50 5.59 28.18
N ALA A 546 -7.90 4.48 27.75
CA ALA A 546 -8.35 3.15 28.14
C ALA A 546 -8.18 2.91 29.65
N SER A 547 -7.12 3.45 30.24
CA SER A 547 -6.88 3.42 31.70
C SER A 547 -7.87 4.25 32.52
N ASN A 548 -8.50 5.28 31.94
CA ASN A 548 -9.48 6.14 32.63
C ASN A 548 -10.92 5.60 32.56
N LYS A 549 -11.16 4.44 31.93
CA LYS A 549 -12.49 3.78 31.83
C LYS A 549 -12.69 2.61 32.82
N ILE A 550 -11.74 2.35 33.73
CA ILE A 550 -11.92 1.36 34.80
C ILE A 550 -12.74 2.03 35.93
N GLU A 551 -13.99 1.63 36.13
CA GLU A 551 -14.80 2.05 37.27
C GLU A 551 -14.23 1.50 38.60
N PRO A 552 -14.34 2.24 39.72
CA PRO A 552 -13.79 1.80 41.00
C PRO A 552 -14.59 0.65 41.59
N ALA A 553 -13.89 -0.41 42.02
CA ALA A 553 -14.47 -1.54 42.74
C ALA A 553 -15.12 -1.13 44.07
N ASP A 554 -16.17 -1.86 44.44
CA ASP A 554 -17.08 -1.60 45.57
C ASP A 554 -16.39 -1.37 46.93
N ALA A 555 -17.01 -0.47 47.69
CA ALA A 555 -16.58 0.01 48.99
C ALA A 555 -16.87 -1.01 50.10
N GLU A 556 -15.95 -1.96 50.33
CA GLU A 556 -16.02 -2.78 51.55
C GLU A 556 -14.63 -3.29 52.00
N SER A 557 -13.64 -2.39 52.11
CA SER A 557 -12.36 -2.74 52.75
C SER A 557 -11.59 -1.55 53.33
N GLN A 558 -12.28 -0.56 53.89
CA GLN A 558 -11.63 0.48 54.70
C GLN A 558 -11.65 0.10 56.19
N SER A 559 -10.65 -0.69 56.61
CA SER A 559 -10.26 -0.79 58.01
C SER A 559 -8.93 -1.54 58.10
N MET A 560 -7.80 -0.82 58.07
CA MET A 560 -6.63 -1.01 58.94
C MET A 560 -5.36 -0.36 58.37
N MET A 561 -4.64 0.33 59.27
CA MET A 561 -3.22 0.71 59.25
C MET A 561 -2.79 1.95 58.46
N THR A 562 -2.73 3.06 59.21
CA THR A 562 -1.84 4.20 58.98
C THR A 562 -0.49 3.98 59.69
N SER A 563 0.62 3.91 58.95
CA SER A 563 1.86 4.65 59.25
C SER A 563 2.97 4.34 58.23
N SER A 564 3.46 5.36 57.51
CA SER A 564 4.74 5.29 56.80
C SER A 564 5.48 6.64 56.96
N ARG A 565 6.75 6.60 57.38
CA ARG A 565 7.68 7.75 57.50
C ARG A 565 8.66 7.75 56.30
N PHE A 566 9.05 8.92 55.83
CA PHE A 566 9.97 9.12 54.69
C PHE A 566 11.42 9.37 55.14
N PHE A 567 12.40 8.89 54.37
CA PHE A 567 13.83 9.11 54.56
C PHE A 567 14.51 9.50 53.24
N VAL A 568 15.57 10.29 53.32
CA VAL A 568 16.46 10.65 52.20
C VAL A 568 17.86 10.16 52.51
N MET A 569 18.54 9.62 51.50
CA MET A 569 19.92 9.14 51.60
C MET A 569 20.87 10.27 51.20
N GLU A 570 21.65 10.75 52.16
CA GLU A 570 22.78 11.66 51.92
C GLU A 570 24.06 10.94 52.31
N ASN A 571 25.06 10.92 51.41
CA ASN A 571 26.33 10.22 51.61
C ASN A 571 26.19 8.75 52.06
N ASN A 572 25.22 8.03 51.48
CA ASN A 572 24.91 6.63 51.80
C ASN A 572 24.36 6.35 53.22
N GLU A 573 23.83 7.34 53.94
CA GLU A 573 23.05 7.10 55.17
C GLU A 573 21.64 7.72 55.13
N PRO A 574 20.58 7.02 55.63
CA PRO A 574 19.21 7.51 55.55
C PRO A 574 18.86 8.44 56.70
N ARG A 575 18.37 9.65 56.39
CA ARG A 575 17.84 10.63 57.36
C ARG A 575 16.37 10.98 57.08
N PRO A 576 15.52 11.10 58.12
CA PRO A 576 14.10 11.42 57.93
C PRO A 576 13.88 12.92 57.66
N LEU A 577 13.02 13.24 56.69
CA LEU A 577 12.71 14.62 56.30
C LEU A 577 11.39 15.11 56.95
N SER A 578 11.39 16.30 57.55
CA SER A 578 10.14 16.94 58.04
C SER A 578 9.71 18.10 57.12
N LEU A 579 8.49 18.02 56.58
CA LEU A 579 7.91 19.01 55.66
C LEU A 579 7.41 20.28 56.40
N ARG A 580 8.30 21.26 56.61
CA ARG A 580 7.93 22.66 56.91
C ARG A 580 9.02 23.63 56.40
N ALA A 581 9.14 23.82 55.09
CA ALA A 581 9.95 24.92 54.52
C ALA A 581 9.72 25.14 53.02
N PHE A 582 8.48 25.29 52.55
CA PHE A 582 8.22 25.84 51.19
C PHE A 582 6.94 26.67 51.20
N ALA A 583 6.94 27.76 51.98
CA ALA A 583 5.91 28.79 51.94
C ALA A 583 6.53 30.15 52.33
N SER A 584 7.38 30.69 51.45
CA SER A 584 7.69 32.13 51.40
C SER A 584 8.57 32.41 50.19
N GLY A 585 8.06 33.16 49.22
CA GLY A 585 8.81 33.59 48.05
C GLY A 585 9.94 34.55 48.42
N ALA A 586 11.15 34.24 47.96
CA ALA A 586 12.25 35.18 47.75
C ALA A 586 13.22 34.59 46.71
N PRO A 587 13.83 35.39 45.81
CA PRO A 587 14.66 34.87 44.73
C PRO A 587 16.10 34.68 45.21
N ALA A 588 16.70 33.53 44.90
CA ALA A 588 18.10 33.28 45.19
C ALA A 588 18.85 32.81 43.93
N SER A 589 19.98 33.48 43.73
CA SER A 589 21.04 33.34 42.74
C SER A 589 21.59 31.92 42.57
N ARG A 590 22.05 31.59 41.35
CA ARG A 590 22.98 30.47 41.09
C ARG A 590 24.29 30.66 41.88
N PRO A 591 24.94 29.57 42.30
CA PRO A 591 26.12 29.14 41.55
C PRO A 591 26.20 27.62 41.29
N ALA A 592 27.15 27.28 40.42
CA ALA A 592 27.49 25.96 39.92
C ALA A 592 28.12 25.05 40.98
N GLU A 593 27.95 23.73 40.84
CA GLU A 593 29.04 22.78 40.60
C GLU A 593 28.52 21.35 40.44
N GLN A 594 29.30 20.56 39.71
CA GLN A 594 29.06 19.18 39.32
C GLN A 594 29.01 18.26 40.54
N ASN A 595 27.95 17.46 40.67
CA ASN A 595 28.01 16.06 41.11
C ASN A 595 26.66 15.40 40.85
N ALA A 596 26.65 14.42 39.94
CA ALA A 596 25.44 13.67 39.61
C ALA A 596 25.04 12.78 40.79
N THR A 597 23.86 13.03 41.35
CA THR A 597 23.22 12.13 42.32
C THR A 597 22.12 11.38 41.57
N TYR A 598 22.20 10.05 41.49
CA TYR A 598 21.17 9.21 40.88
C TYR A 598 20.15 8.82 41.95
N VAL A 599 18.87 9.08 41.69
CA VAL A 599 17.77 8.58 42.51
C VAL A 599 16.98 7.58 41.66
N VAL A 600 17.04 6.31 42.03
CA VAL A 600 16.19 5.25 41.48
C VAL A 600 14.99 5.10 42.40
N VAL A 601 13.78 5.41 41.92
CA VAL A 601 12.54 5.09 42.63
C VAL A 601 11.86 3.94 41.90
N ALA A 602 11.91 2.74 42.49
CA ALA A 602 11.06 1.63 42.11
C ALA A 602 9.75 1.73 42.91
N LEU A 603 8.62 1.80 42.20
CA LEU A 603 7.29 1.72 42.80
C LEU A 603 6.79 0.28 42.72
N ALA A 604 6.60 -0.36 43.87
CA ALA A 604 5.80 -1.58 43.98
C ALA A 604 4.35 -1.21 44.29
N ILE A 605 3.43 -1.88 43.60
CA ILE A 605 2.03 -1.52 43.38
C ILE A 605 1.15 -1.78 44.61
N GLY A 606 0.21 -0.86 44.85
CA GLY A 606 -0.92 -1.01 45.79
C GLY A 606 -1.92 0.16 45.69
N ASN A 607 -2.81 0.10 44.69
CA ASN A 607 -4.10 0.75 44.45
C ASN A 607 -4.40 2.24 44.82
N VAL A 608 -4.62 3.01 43.73
CA VAL A 608 -5.63 4.08 43.49
C VAL A 608 -5.47 5.43 44.23
N VAL A 609 -4.75 6.38 43.63
CA VAL A 609 -5.23 7.52 42.81
C VAL A 609 -4.02 8.38 42.39
N SER A 610 -3.86 8.53 41.07
CA SER A 610 -3.25 9.64 40.32
C SER A 610 -1.99 10.34 40.85
N LEU A 611 -0.84 10.06 40.20
CA LEU A 611 -0.02 10.98 39.40
C LEU A 611 1.36 10.35 39.20
N ILE A 612 1.62 9.83 38.00
CA ILE A 612 3.00 9.70 37.52
C ILE A 612 3.08 10.46 36.21
N VAL A 613 3.47 11.72 36.34
CA VAL A 613 4.28 12.40 35.34
C VAL A 613 5.61 11.66 35.32
N ALA A 614 5.79 10.74 34.38
CA ALA A 614 7.13 10.30 33.99
C ALA A 614 7.69 11.39 33.07
N ALA A 615 8.15 12.48 33.67
CA ALA A 615 9.01 13.44 32.99
C ALA A 615 10.29 12.70 32.63
N VAL A 616 10.44 12.35 31.35
CA VAL A 616 11.74 12.04 30.78
C VAL A 616 12.51 13.36 30.78
N CYS A 617 13.26 13.62 31.84
CA CYS A 617 14.28 14.67 31.81
C CYS A 617 15.39 14.24 30.84
N ILE A 618 15.21 14.53 29.55
CA ILE A 618 16.33 14.62 28.61
C ILE A 618 17.11 15.87 29.01
N ILE A 619 18.19 15.69 29.77
CA ILE A 619 19.17 16.75 29.95
C ILE A 619 19.81 17.02 28.58
N LYS A 620 19.47 18.19 28.04
CA LYS A 620 20.10 18.85 26.90
C LYS A 620 21.63 18.73 26.96
N LEU A 621 22.21 18.02 26.00
CA LEU A 621 23.49 18.44 25.43
C LEU A 621 23.26 18.74 23.94
N CYS A 622 23.31 20.06 23.67
CA CYS A 622 23.41 20.76 22.40
C CYS A 622 22.13 21.02 21.56
N GLN A 623 21.89 22.33 21.40
CA GLN A 623 21.02 23.08 20.45
C GLN A 623 19.53 23.21 20.86
N PRO A 624 19.05 24.43 21.24
CA PRO A 624 17.67 24.67 21.61
C PRO A 624 16.80 24.86 20.36
N GLN A 625 15.76 24.04 20.20
CA GLN A 625 14.63 24.34 19.33
C GLN A 625 13.43 24.75 20.21
N PRO A 626 12.67 25.82 19.86
CA PRO A 626 11.55 26.34 20.64
C PRO A 626 10.30 25.42 20.66
N ARG A 627 10.41 24.19 20.16
CA ARG A 627 9.28 23.28 19.87
C ARG A 627 8.87 22.34 21.02
N TYR A 628 9.68 22.19 22.07
CA TYR A 628 9.41 21.22 23.14
C TYR A 628 8.56 21.77 24.30
N GLU A 629 8.50 23.10 24.51
CA GLU A 629 7.68 23.69 25.59
C GLU A 629 6.16 23.55 25.38
N THR A 630 5.70 23.26 24.15
CA THR A 630 4.26 23.15 23.84
C THR A 630 3.71 21.77 24.18
N LEU A 631 4.53 20.71 24.13
CA LEU A 631 4.12 19.33 24.44
C LEU A 631 3.94 19.07 25.94
N GLU A 632 4.63 19.81 26.80
CA GLU A 632 4.43 19.74 28.26
C GLU A 632 3.22 20.56 28.75
N ARG A 633 2.65 21.45 27.92
CA ARG A 633 1.49 22.31 28.27
C ARG A 633 0.14 21.77 27.81
N LEU A 634 0.11 20.80 26.89
CA LEU A 634 -1.08 20.05 26.45
C LEU A 634 -1.25 18.82 27.33
#